data_AF-A0A034UXR4-F1
#
_entry.id   AF-A0A034UXR4-F1
#
_cell.length_a   1.000
_cell.length_b   1.000
_cell.length_c   1.000
_cell.angle_alpha   90.00
_cell.angle_beta   90.00
_cell.angle_gamma   90.00
#
_symmetry.space_group_name_H-M   'P 1'
#
loop_
_entity.id
_entity.type
_entity.pdbx_description
1 polymer ?
#
loop_
_entity_poly.entity_id
_entity_poly.type
_entity_poly.pdbx_seq_one_letter_code
_entity_poly.pdbx_strand_id
1 'polypeptide(L)'
;MCWREEVQHYILVVQAQDNGHPSLSTTLTVYCNVLDLNDNAPIFDPMSYSNEIYENVSIGTPIVTVTATDIDSGDNGRIEYAITSGDDNNDFEIAANGTIRTRRELDRETKSSYNLIVTARDCAQEFPTTTSTTTNAYNDGAFMQQPQPQLQHQHHQQQQQRRQRQHRQQQYVEQQPQQRLSSTVQVTIVLKDVNDEAPSFTSP
;
A
#
# COMPACT_ATOMS: atom_id res chain seq x y z
N MET A 1 -2.78 -18.66 10.44
CA MET A 1 -1.34 -18.47 10.70
C MET A 1 -0.92 -17.30 9.84
N CYS A 2 -0.74 -16.15 10.46
CA CYS A 2 -0.36 -14.90 9.82
C CYS A 2 1.16 -14.87 9.86
N TRP A 3 1.82 -14.88 8.69
CA TRP A 3 3.26 -14.62 8.66
C TRP A 3 3.43 -13.11 8.82
N ARG A 4 4.19 -12.73 9.84
CA ARG A 4 4.66 -11.36 10.04
C ARG A 4 6.11 -11.36 9.56
N GLU A 5 6.50 -10.47 8.65
CA GLU A 5 7.91 -10.25 8.37
C GLU A 5 8.60 -9.70 9.64
N GLU A 6 9.18 -10.58 10.45
CA GLU A 6 9.84 -10.19 11.70
C GLU A 6 11.21 -9.50 11.49
N VAL A 7 11.73 -9.50 10.24
CA VAL A 7 13.07 -8.98 9.91
C VAL A 7 13.07 -8.10 8.66
N GLN A 8 13.30 -6.80 8.84
CA GLN A 8 13.31 -5.81 7.74
C GLN A 8 14.63 -5.75 6.95
N HIS A 9 15.75 -6.20 7.53
CA HIS A 9 17.04 -6.14 6.85
C HIS A 9 18.04 -7.21 7.32
N TYR A 10 18.92 -7.61 6.41
CA TYR A 10 20.09 -8.46 6.68
C TYR A 10 21.37 -7.72 6.31
N ILE A 11 22.38 -7.82 7.17
CA ILE A 11 23.74 -7.35 6.90
C ILE A 11 24.62 -8.59 6.74
N LEU A 12 25.12 -8.81 5.52
CA LEU A 12 25.97 -9.95 5.21
C LEU A 12 27.41 -9.47 5.01
N VAL A 13 28.35 -10.10 5.69
CA VAL A 13 29.79 -9.87 5.50
C VAL A 13 30.32 -11.01 4.64
N VAL A 14 30.66 -10.73 3.39
CA VAL A 14 31.15 -11.74 2.44
C VAL A 14 32.66 -11.60 2.27
N GLN A 15 33.39 -12.69 2.44
CA GLN A 15 34.85 -12.74 2.26
C GLN A 15 35.19 -13.51 0.98
N ALA A 16 36.08 -12.94 0.17
CA ALA A 16 36.73 -13.63 -0.94
C ALA A 16 38.19 -13.91 -0.55
N GLN A 17 38.64 -15.15 -0.71
CA GLN A 17 40.00 -15.59 -0.39
C GLN A 17 40.58 -16.33 -1.59
N ASP A 18 41.86 -16.10 -1.90
CA ASP A 18 42.59 -16.86 -2.90
C ASP A 18 43.25 -18.13 -2.31
N ASN A 19 43.73 -19.02 -3.19
CA ASN A 19 44.43 -20.23 -2.78
C ASN A 19 45.97 -20.05 -2.72
N GLY A 20 46.45 -18.81 -2.58
CA GLY A 20 47.88 -18.49 -2.52
C GLY A 20 48.55 -18.99 -1.24
N HIS A 21 49.90 -18.97 -1.22
CA HIS A 21 50.71 -19.23 -0.03
C HIS A 21 51.77 -18.12 0.14
N PRO A 22 51.55 -17.12 1.01
CA PRO A 22 50.36 -16.94 1.86
C PRO A 22 49.12 -16.54 1.04
N SER A 23 47.93 -16.87 1.54
CA SER A 23 46.68 -16.49 0.87
C SER A 23 46.33 -15.04 1.15
N LEU A 24 45.75 -14.37 0.15
CA LEU A 24 45.18 -13.04 0.30
C LEU A 24 43.66 -13.16 0.40
N SER A 25 43.04 -12.27 1.16
CA SER A 25 41.57 -12.19 1.23
C SER A 25 41.09 -10.74 1.31
N THR A 26 39.85 -10.52 0.89
CA THR A 26 39.13 -9.25 0.97
C THR A 26 37.70 -9.50 1.43
N THR A 27 37.09 -8.50 2.05
CA THR A 27 35.74 -8.61 2.62
C THR A 27 34.87 -7.46 2.13
N LEU A 28 33.60 -7.73 1.84
CA LEU A 28 32.58 -6.77 1.43
C LEU A 28 31.36 -6.90 2.35
N THR A 29 30.77 -5.77 2.75
CA THR A 29 29.48 -5.74 3.44
C THR A 29 28.35 -5.57 2.42
N VAL A 30 27.35 -6.45 2.47
CA VAL A 30 26.14 -6.41 1.65
C VAL A 30 24.95 -6.07 2.55
N TYR A 31 24.23 -5.01 2.20
CA TYR A 31 22.98 -4.62 2.84
C TYR A 31 21.81 -5.18 2.03
N CYS A 32 20.99 -6.01 2.66
CA CYS A 32 19.77 -6.57 2.07
C CYS A 32 18.56 -6.01 2.82
N ASN A 33 17.75 -5.20 2.16
CA ASN A 33 16.45 -4.78 2.68
C ASN A 33 15.39 -5.80 2.23
N VAL A 34 14.61 -6.30 3.16
CA VAL A 34 13.38 -7.05 2.86
C VAL A 34 12.31 -6.02 2.56
N LEU A 35 11.71 -6.07 1.38
CA LEU A 35 10.57 -5.22 1.05
C LEU A 35 9.31 -5.94 1.51
N ASP A 36 8.48 -5.22 2.26
CA ASP A 36 7.14 -5.70 2.60
C ASP A 36 6.26 -5.61 1.35
N LEU A 37 5.50 -6.67 1.08
CA LEU A 37 4.55 -6.67 -0.03
C LEU A 37 3.25 -6.10 0.47
N ASN A 38 2.61 -5.26 -0.34
CA ASN A 38 1.27 -4.79 -0.04
C ASN A 38 0.25 -5.88 -0.43
N ASP A 39 0.13 -6.90 0.41
CA ASP A 39 -0.69 -8.08 0.15
C ASP A 39 -1.89 -8.21 1.10
N ASN A 40 -2.04 -7.29 2.06
CA ASN A 40 -3.21 -7.18 2.91
C ASN A 40 -4.00 -5.92 2.57
N ALA A 41 -5.33 -6.06 2.52
CA ALA A 41 -6.21 -4.92 2.35
C ALA A 41 -6.63 -4.40 3.74
N PRO A 42 -6.94 -3.09 3.88
CA PRO A 42 -7.47 -2.56 5.13
C PRO A 42 -8.75 -3.30 5.53
N ILE A 43 -8.97 -3.55 6.82
CA ILE A 43 -10.15 -4.26 7.33
C ILE A 43 -10.89 -3.35 8.30
N PHE A 44 -12.18 -3.12 8.03
CA PHE A 44 -13.06 -2.37 8.94
C PHE A 44 -13.50 -3.20 10.14
N ASP A 45 -13.45 -2.60 11.32
CA ASP A 45 -14.06 -3.13 12.55
C ASP A 45 -14.70 -1.98 13.35
N PRO A 46 -16.04 -1.99 13.55
CA PRO A 46 -17.01 -2.98 13.09
C PRO A 46 -17.25 -2.99 11.56
N MET A 47 -17.84 -4.08 11.06
CA MET A 47 -18.19 -4.28 9.64
C MET A 47 -19.40 -3.48 9.15
N SER A 48 -20.07 -2.72 10.02
CA SER A 48 -21.11 -1.76 9.67
C SER A 48 -21.32 -0.76 10.80
N TYR A 49 -21.83 0.42 10.44
CA TYR A 49 -22.09 1.51 11.39
C TYR A 49 -23.53 2.01 11.20
N SER A 50 -24.17 2.40 12.30
CA SER A 50 -25.50 3.01 12.28
C SER A 50 -25.59 4.13 13.32
N ASN A 51 -26.08 5.29 12.92
CA ASN A 51 -26.31 6.42 13.82
C ASN A 51 -27.61 7.17 13.49
N GLU A 52 -28.19 7.77 14.51
CA GLU A 52 -29.35 8.64 14.39
C GLU A 52 -28.95 10.07 14.77
N ILE A 53 -29.28 11.05 13.94
CA ILE A 53 -28.99 12.47 14.16
C ILE A 53 -30.23 13.31 13.87
N TYR A 54 -30.37 14.45 14.53
CA TYR A 54 -31.41 15.42 14.14
C TYR A 54 -31.04 16.08 12.80
N GLU A 55 -32.04 16.47 12.01
CA GLU A 55 -31.79 17.14 10.73
C GLU A 55 -31.15 18.54 10.91
N ASN A 56 -31.53 19.25 11.98
CA ASN A 56 -31.07 20.61 12.24
C ASN A 56 -29.67 20.69 12.90
N VAL A 57 -28.89 19.60 12.84
CA VAL A 57 -27.50 19.62 13.34
C VAL A 57 -26.66 20.63 12.57
N SER A 58 -25.80 21.35 13.26
CA SER A 58 -24.93 22.35 12.63
C SER A 58 -23.96 21.69 11.64
N ILE A 59 -23.57 22.43 10.60
CA ILE A 59 -22.51 22.02 9.67
C ILE A 59 -21.21 21.77 10.46
N GLY A 60 -20.50 20.71 10.10
CA GLY A 60 -19.28 20.26 10.77
C GLY A 60 -19.52 19.40 12.00
N THR A 61 -20.76 19.00 12.29
CA THR A 61 -21.07 18.12 13.43
C THR A 61 -20.49 16.71 13.17
N PRO A 62 -19.64 16.17 14.07
CA PRO A 62 -19.17 14.79 13.95
C PRO A 62 -20.30 13.80 14.25
N ILE A 63 -20.46 12.80 13.37
CA ILE A 63 -21.55 11.82 13.44
C ILE A 63 -21.02 10.48 13.94
N VAL A 64 -20.02 9.94 13.24
CA VAL A 64 -19.44 8.63 13.51
C VAL A 64 -18.00 8.60 13.05
N THR A 65 -17.16 7.82 13.72
CA THR A 65 -15.79 7.56 13.26
C THR A 65 -15.68 6.10 12.85
N VAL A 66 -15.39 5.88 11.56
CA VAL A 66 -15.09 4.54 11.07
C VAL A 66 -13.62 4.22 11.29
N THR A 67 -13.33 2.95 11.59
CA THR A 67 -11.98 2.47 11.81
C THR A 67 -11.72 1.28 10.91
N ALA A 68 -10.64 1.36 10.14
CA ALA A 68 -10.05 0.23 9.46
C ALA A 68 -8.61 0.04 9.94
N THR A 69 -8.11 -1.19 9.89
CA THR A 69 -6.74 -1.55 10.21
C THR A 69 -6.14 -2.36 9.07
N ASP A 70 -4.91 -2.05 8.70
CA ASP A 70 -4.10 -2.80 7.77
C ASP A 70 -2.90 -3.37 8.54
N ILE A 71 -2.52 -4.61 8.24
CA ILE A 71 -1.45 -5.30 8.95
C ILE A 71 -0.09 -5.13 8.28
N ASP A 72 -0.06 -4.53 7.08
CA ASP A 72 1.17 -4.23 6.34
C ASP A 72 1.96 -3.09 7.03
N SER A 73 3.25 -3.01 6.75
CA SER A 73 4.17 -2.08 7.40
C SER A 73 4.33 -0.77 6.62
N GLY A 74 4.57 0.33 7.33
CA GLY A 74 4.87 1.62 6.71
C GLY A 74 3.71 2.17 5.89
N ASP A 75 3.99 2.66 4.67
CA ASP A 75 2.96 3.23 3.79
C ASP A 75 2.00 2.17 3.22
N ASN A 76 2.41 0.90 3.16
CA ASN A 76 1.52 -0.22 2.80
C ASN A 76 0.41 -0.40 3.86
N GLY A 77 0.70 -0.16 5.13
CA GLY A 77 -0.31 -0.19 6.20
C GLY A 77 -1.05 1.14 6.44
N ARG A 78 -0.68 2.22 5.74
CA ARG A 78 -1.25 3.55 5.98
C ARG A 78 -2.56 3.69 5.22
N ILE A 79 -3.63 4.02 5.93
CA ILE A 79 -5.00 4.04 5.38
C ILE A 79 -5.45 5.46 5.03
N GLU A 80 -6.10 5.59 3.88
CA GLU A 80 -6.90 6.75 3.47
C GLU A 80 -8.37 6.37 3.33
N TYR A 81 -9.25 7.23 3.85
CA TYR A 81 -10.70 7.03 3.83
C TYR A 81 -11.38 7.95 2.82
N ALA A 82 -12.43 7.44 2.17
CA ALA A 82 -13.28 8.23 1.28
C ALA A 82 -14.74 7.74 1.33
N ILE A 83 -15.70 8.66 1.24
CA ILE A 83 -17.09 8.32 0.96
C ILE A 83 -17.19 8.13 -0.57
N THR A 84 -17.49 6.93 -1.03
CA THR A 84 -17.46 6.56 -2.45
C THR A 84 -18.85 6.33 -3.05
N SER A 85 -19.89 6.23 -2.22
CA SER A 85 -21.29 6.15 -2.66
C SER A 85 -22.26 6.52 -1.52
N GLY A 86 -23.52 6.77 -1.87
CA GLY A 86 -24.61 7.04 -0.92
C GLY A 86 -24.77 8.51 -0.50
N ASP A 87 -23.87 9.38 -0.96
CA ASP A 87 -23.83 10.82 -0.68
C ASP A 87 -23.85 11.68 -1.96
N ASP A 88 -24.89 11.52 -2.79
CA ASP A 88 -24.97 12.15 -4.12
C ASP A 88 -24.88 13.68 -4.08
N ASN A 89 -25.29 14.31 -2.97
CA ASN A 89 -25.31 15.76 -2.79
C ASN A 89 -24.05 16.32 -2.10
N ASN A 90 -23.11 15.46 -1.68
CA ASN A 90 -21.99 15.81 -0.80
C ASN A 90 -22.48 16.48 0.50
N ASP A 91 -23.49 15.90 1.13
CA ASP A 91 -24.06 16.33 2.41
C ASP A 91 -23.11 16.02 3.57
N PHE A 92 -22.17 15.08 3.38
CA PHE A 92 -21.17 14.68 4.36
C PHE A 92 -19.74 14.85 3.86
N GLU A 93 -18.80 14.81 4.80
CA GLU A 93 -17.38 14.70 4.54
C GLU A 93 -16.75 13.69 5.51
N ILE A 94 -15.62 13.11 5.12
CA ILE A 94 -14.83 12.22 5.97
C ILE A 94 -13.43 12.78 6.18
N ALA A 95 -13.02 12.90 7.44
CA ALA A 95 -11.69 13.35 7.82
C ALA A 95 -10.66 12.20 7.72
N ALA A 96 -9.37 12.56 7.72
CA ALA A 96 -8.28 11.59 7.62
C ALA A 96 -8.26 10.54 8.75
N ASN A 97 -8.85 10.86 9.91
CA ASN A 97 -8.99 9.95 11.04
C ASN A 97 -10.24 9.05 10.95
N GLY A 98 -10.98 9.07 9.84
CA GLY A 98 -12.20 8.29 9.63
C GLY A 98 -13.48 8.93 10.20
N THR A 99 -13.41 10.12 10.79
CA THR A 99 -14.61 10.81 11.30
C THR A 99 -15.45 11.37 10.16
N ILE A 100 -16.69 10.90 10.04
CA ILE A 100 -17.72 11.46 9.16
C ILE A 100 -18.40 12.64 9.86
N ARG A 101 -18.55 13.75 9.14
CA ARG A 101 -19.15 15.00 9.63
C ARG A 101 -20.17 15.52 8.62
N THR A 102 -21.13 16.32 9.11
CA THR A 102 -22.01 17.07 8.22
C THR A 102 -21.22 18.13 7.46
N ARG A 103 -21.48 18.24 6.16
CA ARG A 103 -20.90 19.27 5.28
C ARG A 103 -21.94 20.31 4.88
N ARG A 104 -23.21 19.93 4.89
CA ARG A 104 -24.37 20.76 4.53
C ARG A 104 -25.44 20.65 5.59
N GLU A 105 -26.42 21.56 5.52
CA GLU A 105 -27.67 21.42 6.25
C GLU A 105 -28.42 20.19 5.74
N LEU A 106 -29.06 19.47 6.67
CA LEU A 106 -29.82 18.27 6.38
C LEU A 106 -31.30 18.58 6.54
N ASP A 107 -32.12 17.87 5.77
CA ASP A 107 -33.56 18.05 5.74
C ASP A 107 -34.20 16.68 5.56
N ARG A 108 -34.94 16.23 6.57
CA ARG A 108 -35.52 14.90 6.63
C ARG A 108 -36.66 14.75 5.63
N GLU A 109 -37.40 15.81 5.38
CA GLU A 109 -38.51 15.89 4.43
C GLU A 109 -38.00 15.66 3.01
N THR A 110 -36.81 16.18 2.68
CA THR A 110 -36.10 15.86 1.44
C THR A 110 -35.51 14.44 1.47
N LYS A 111 -34.79 14.06 2.55
CA LYS A 111 -34.12 12.76 2.63
C LYS A 111 -33.99 12.27 4.08
N SER A 112 -34.82 11.31 4.45
CA SER A 112 -34.90 10.80 5.83
C SER A 112 -33.76 9.85 6.24
N SER A 113 -32.96 9.32 5.31
CA SER A 113 -31.84 8.45 5.61
C SER A 113 -30.78 8.38 4.52
N TYR A 114 -29.57 8.00 4.91
CA TYR A 114 -28.41 7.80 4.04
C TYR A 114 -27.81 6.42 4.29
N ASN A 115 -27.41 5.74 3.21
CA ASN A 115 -26.60 4.52 3.24
C ASN A 115 -25.29 4.79 2.53
N LEU A 116 -24.32 5.29 3.29
CA LEU A 116 -23.02 5.66 2.76
C LEU A 116 -22.15 4.41 2.59
N ILE A 117 -21.41 4.35 1.49
CA ILE A 117 -20.31 3.41 1.31
C ILE A 117 -19.01 4.16 1.54
N VAL A 118 -18.28 3.76 2.57
CA VAL A 118 -16.95 4.29 2.87
C VAL A 118 -15.91 3.29 2.41
N THR A 119 -14.93 3.76 1.67
CA THR A 119 -13.77 2.98 1.23
C THR A 119 -12.57 3.31 2.10
N ALA A 120 -11.87 2.28 2.58
CA ALA A 120 -10.52 2.39 3.13
C ALA A 120 -9.55 1.83 2.09
N ARG A 121 -8.51 2.58 1.77
CA ARG A 121 -7.47 2.20 0.80
C ARG A 121 -6.11 2.39 1.44
N ASP A 122 -5.19 1.47 1.19
CA ASP A 122 -3.79 1.67 1.59
C ASP A 122 -3.10 2.77 0.76
N CYS A 123 -1.95 3.22 1.27
CA CYS A 123 -1.10 4.23 0.64
C CYS A 123 0.13 3.63 -0.02
N ALA A 124 0.10 2.34 -0.39
CA ALA A 124 1.27 1.65 -0.94
C ALA A 124 1.92 2.46 -2.08
N GLN A 125 3.23 2.67 -1.96
CA GLN A 125 4.00 3.46 -2.91
C GLN A 125 4.14 2.65 -4.21
N GLU A 126 3.55 3.12 -5.31
CA GLU A 126 3.79 2.51 -6.62
C GLU A 126 5.27 2.73 -6.98
N PHE A 127 6.11 1.69 -6.86
CA PHE A 127 7.48 1.77 -7.34
C PHE A 127 7.41 1.93 -8.87
N PRO A 128 7.94 3.04 -9.42
CA PRO A 128 8.08 3.14 -10.86
C PRO A 128 8.93 1.96 -11.30
N THR A 129 8.43 1.17 -12.25
CA THR A 129 9.15 0.03 -12.85
C THR A 129 10.44 0.57 -13.48
N THR A 130 11.52 0.66 -12.69
CA THR A 130 12.81 1.14 -13.20
C THR A 130 13.42 0.00 -14.01
N THR A 131 13.15 -0.01 -15.31
CA THR A 131 13.92 -0.77 -16.29
C THR A 131 15.38 -0.37 -16.13
N SER A 132 16.14 -1.22 -15.45
CA SER A 132 17.57 -1.00 -15.24
C SER A 132 18.31 -1.21 -16.57
N THR A 133 18.47 -0.12 -17.34
CA THR A 133 19.33 -0.11 -18.53
C THR A 133 20.78 -0.02 -18.07
N THR A 134 21.48 -1.15 -18.01
CA THR A 134 22.92 -1.16 -17.75
C THR A 134 23.67 -0.68 -19.00
N THR A 135 24.07 0.59 -19.03
CA THR A 135 25.07 1.08 -19.99
C THR A 135 26.46 0.61 -19.56
N ASN A 136 26.99 -0.40 -20.23
CA ASN A 136 28.39 -0.79 -20.05
C ASN A 136 29.29 0.22 -20.78
N ALA A 137 30.04 1.04 -20.03
CA ALA A 137 31.17 1.79 -20.55
C ALA A 137 32.40 1.52 -19.68
N TYR A 138 33.32 0.69 -20.19
CA TYR A 138 34.71 0.69 -19.75
C TYR A 138 35.61 0.29 -20.92
N ASN A 139 36.35 1.28 -21.43
CA ASN A 139 37.55 1.07 -22.23
C ASN A 139 38.73 1.05 -21.24
N ASP A 140 39.61 0.04 -21.33
CA ASP A 140 41.06 0.24 -21.40
C ASP A 140 41.86 -1.08 -21.39
N GLY A 141 42.89 -1.10 -22.25
CA GLY A 141 44.23 -1.57 -21.87
C GLY A 141 44.52 -3.07 -21.84
N ALA A 142 45.17 -3.55 -22.90
CA ALA A 142 45.66 -4.91 -23.06
C ALA A 142 46.78 -5.31 -22.07
N PHE A 143 46.70 -6.55 -21.55
CA PHE A 143 47.86 -7.38 -21.18
C PHE A 143 47.59 -8.82 -21.65
N MET A 144 48.48 -9.35 -22.50
CA MET A 144 48.39 -10.73 -22.97
C MET A 144 48.71 -11.71 -21.85
N GLN A 145 47.73 -12.55 -21.48
CA GLN A 145 47.97 -13.82 -20.81
C GLN A 145 47.31 -14.93 -21.64
N GLN A 146 48.06 -16.01 -21.86
CA GLN A 146 47.65 -17.17 -22.65
C GLN A 146 46.39 -17.85 -22.06
N PRO A 147 45.48 -18.37 -22.88
CA PRO A 147 44.24 -18.96 -22.37
C PRO A 147 44.52 -20.36 -21.78
N GLN A 148 44.28 -20.53 -20.47
CA GLN A 148 43.98 -21.86 -19.91
C GLN A 148 42.51 -22.16 -20.23
N PRO A 149 42.20 -23.11 -21.15
CA PRO A 149 40.84 -23.30 -21.65
C PRO A 149 39.83 -23.74 -20.57
N GLN A 150 40.33 -24.30 -19.45
CA GLN A 150 39.52 -24.75 -18.31
C GLN A 150 39.07 -23.59 -17.41
N LEU A 151 39.96 -22.64 -17.09
CA LEU A 151 39.63 -21.44 -16.31
C LEU A 151 38.68 -20.51 -17.07
N GLN A 152 38.82 -20.43 -18.39
CA GLN A 152 37.94 -19.63 -19.23
C GLN A 152 36.52 -20.20 -19.27
N HIS A 153 36.37 -21.54 -19.33
CA HIS A 153 35.08 -22.19 -19.21
C HIS A 153 34.42 -21.95 -17.85
N GLN A 154 35.19 -22.05 -16.77
CA GLN A 154 34.67 -21.85 -15.42
C GLN A 154 34.23 -20.40 -15.18
N HIS A 155 35.02 -19.42 -15.64
CA HIS A 155 34.64 -18.00 -15.60
C HIS A 155 33.38 -17.71 -16.44
N HIS A 156 33.26 -18.33 -17.61
CA HIS A 156 32.10 -18.15 -18.48
C HIS A 156 30.83 -18.74 -17.86
N GLN A 157 30.93 -19.93 -17.27
CA GLN A 157 29.83 -20.56 -16.52
C GLN A 157 29.42 -19.71 -15.31
N GLN A 158 30.38 -19.17 -14.55
CA GLN A 158 30.08 -18.34 -13.38
C GLN A 158 29.41 -17.01 -13.79
N GLN A 159 29.86 -16.36 -14.87
CA GLN A 159 29.17 -15.18 -15.41
C GLN A 159 27.77 -15.49 -15.92
N GLN A 160 27.56 -16.65 -16.58
CA GLN A 160 26.23 -17.07 -17.00
C GLN A 160 25.31 -17.31 -15.80
N GLN A 161 25.80 -17.95 -14.73
CA GLN A 161 25.02 -18.13 -13.50
C GLN A 161 24.68 -16.80 -12.80
N ARG A 162 25.63 -15.84 -12.75
CA ARG A 162 25.37 -14.49 -12.19
C ARG A 162 24.28 -13.77 -12.98
N ARG A 163 24.37 -13.82 -14.32
CA ARG A 163 23.33 -13.26 -15.21
C ARG A 163 21.97 -13.94 -15.02
N GLN A 164 21.93 -15.27 -14.93
CA GLN A 164 20.68 -16.00 -14.67
C GLN A 164 20.08 -15.68 -13.31
N ARG A 165 20.89 -15.53 -12.26
CA ARG A 165 20.41 -15.12 -10.92
C ARG A 165 19.87 -13.70 -10.93
N GLN A 166 20.59 -12.76 -11.53
CA GLN A 166 20.14 -11.37 -11.68
C GLN A 166 18.84 -11.29 -12.49
N HIS A 167 18.75 -12.02 -13.60
CA HIS A 167 17.55 -12.02 -14.43
C HIS A 167 16.34 -12.64 -13.72
N ARG A 168 16.54 -13.73 -12.97
CA ARG A 168 15.48 -14.36 -12.17
C ARG A 168 15.01 -13.45 -11.02
N GLN A 169 15.93 -12.70 -10.42
CA GLN A 169 15.64 -11.73 -9.36
C GLN A 169 14.90 -10.50 -9.92
N GLN A 170 15.31 -9.99 -11.08
CA GLN A 170 14.58 -8.93 -11.81
C GLN A 170 13.18 -9.38 -12.21
N GLN A 171 13.03 -10.57 -12.77
CA GLN A 171 11.72 -11.14 -13.10
C GLN A 171 10.82 -11.28 -11.87
N TYR A 172 11.37 -11.61 -10.70
CA TYR A 172 10.61 -11.71 -9.46
C TYR A 172 10.11 -10.33 -8.98
N VAL A 173 10.94 -9.29 -9.10
CA VAL A 173 10.57 -7.91 -8.75
C VAL A 173 9.58 -7.32 -9.76
N GLU A 174 9.78 -7.54 -11.07
CA GLU A 174 8.86 -7.08 -12.12
C GLU A 174 7.49 -7.77 -12.06
N GLN A 175 7.42 -9.00 -11.54
CA GLN A 175 6.18 -9.75 -11.35
C GLN A 175 5.43 -9.42 -10.06
N GLN A 176 5.97 -8.57 -9.19
CA GLN A 176 5.25 -8.06 -8.02
C GLN A 176 4.61 -6.71 -8.38
N PRO A 177 3.37 -6.67 -8.92
CA PRO A 177 2.62 -5.42 -8.93
C PRO A 177 2.37 -5.05 -7.46
N GLN A 178 2.87 -3.91 -7.01
CA GLN A 178 2.32 -3.29 -5.80
C GLN A 178 0.89 -2.89 -6.11
N GLN A 179 -0.05 -3.75 -5.74
CA GLN A 179 -1.46 -3.48 -5.90
C GLN A 179 -1.86 -2.61 -4.71
N ARG A 180 -2.34 -1.39 -4.97
CA ARG A 180 -3.07 -0.67 -3.92
C ARG A 180 -4.38 -1.40 -3.65
N LEU A 181 -4.52 -1.93 -2.44
CA LEU A 181 -5.67 -2.68 -1.99
C LEU A 181 -6.66 -1.76 -1.29
N SER A 182 -7.92 -2.20 -1.25
CA SER A 182 -9.00 -1.43 -0.63
C SER A 182 -10.12 -2.34 -0.14
N SER A 183 -10.83 -1.87 0.89
CA SER A 183 -12.07 -2.46 1.37
C SER A 183 -13.16 -1.41 1.52
N THR A 184 -14.39 -1.86 1.74
CA THR A 184 -15.54 -0.97 1.94
C THR A 184 -16.36 -1.34 3.17
N VAL A 185 -17.03 -0.35 3.74
CA VAL A 185 -18.00 -0.52 4.83
C VAL A 185 -19.25 0.32 4.58
N GLN A 186 -20.39 -0.19 5.03
CA GLN A 186 -21.65 0.56 5.00
C GLN A 186 -21.85 1.35 6.29
N VAL A 187 -22.23 2.62 6.16
CA VAL A 187 -22.63 3.50 7.26
C VAL A 187 -24.05 3.99 7.01
N THR A 188 -24.97 3.63 7.89
CA THR A 188 -26.36 4.10 7.84
C THR A 188 -26.56 5.29 8.78
N ILE A 189 -27.10 6.38 8.24
CA ILE A 189 -27.45 7.58 9.01
C ILE A 189 -28.95 7.81 8.85
N VAL A 190 -29.67 7.85 9.96
CA VAL A 190 -31.11 8.12 9.98
C VAL A 190 -31.35 9.51 10.56
N LEU A 191 -32.12 10.34 9.84
CA LEU A 191 -32.48 11.67 10.31
C LEU A 191 -33.70 11.61 11.21
N LYS A 192 -33.59 12.28 12.37
CA LYS A 192 -34.68 12.56 13.29
C LYS A 192 -35.27 13.91 12.95
N ASP A 193 -36.59 13.87 12.81
CA ASP A 193 -37.46 15.00 12.58
C ASP A 193 -37.38 15.99 13.74
N VAL A 194 -37.30 17.26 13.40
CA VAL A 194 -37.50 18.39 14.27
C VAL A 194 -38.74 19.09 13.76
N ASN A 195 -39.91 18.89 14.40
CA ASN A 195 -41.21 19.41 13.94
C ASN A 195 -41.21 20.94 13.63
N ASP A 196 -40.70 21.33 12.47
CA ASP A 196 -40.50 22.69 12.02
C ASP A 196 -41.33 22.98 10.76
N GLU A 197 -41.71 21.93 10.01
CA GLU A 197 -42.77 21.98 9.02
C GLU A 197 -44.17 21.71 9.59
N ALA A 198 -45.14 22.50 9.12
CA ALA A 198 -46.55 22.25 9.40
C ALA A 198 -47.03 21.05 8.57
N PRO A 199 -47.96 20.20 9.07
CA PRO A 199 -48.46 19.06 8.33
C PRO A 199 -49.04 19.48 6.98
N SER A 200 -48.47 18.95 5.90
CA SER A 200 -49.00 19.18 4.56
C SER A 200 -50.27 18.35 4.35
N PHE A 201 -51.43 19.01 4.24
CA PHE A 201 -52.66 18.34 3.83
C PHE A 201 -52.63 18.13 2.31
N THR A 202 -52.37 16.90 1.87
CA THR A 202 -52.63 16.53 0.48
C THR A 202 -54.16 16.46 0.30
N SER A 203 -54.71 17.33 -0.52
CA SER A 203 -56.13 17.21 -0.91
C SER A 203 -56.31 15.94 -1.76
N PRO A 204 -57.40 15.17 -1.51
CA PRO A 204 -57.64 13.86 -2.13
C PRO A 204 -57.90 13.90 -3.63
#